data_AF-A0A831WEJ7-F1
#
_entry.id   AF-A0A831WEJ7-F1
#
_cell.length_a   1.000
_cell.length_b   1.000
_cell.length_c   1.000
_cell.angle_alpha   90.00
_cell.angle_beta   90.00
_cell.angle_gamma   90.00
#
_symmetry.space_group_name_H-M   'P 1'
#
loop_
_entity.id
_entity.type
_entity.pdbx_description
1 polymer ?
#
loop_
_entity_poly.entity_id
_entity_poly.type
_entity_poly.pdbx_seq_one_letter_code
_entity_poly.pdbx_strand_id
1 'polypeptide(L)'
;MKEQNDRLEELPEALVAADHPGFSFVWLVPLVALIIGIVLIYKEYSSLGPSVEIRFQSAEGIEPNKTEIKYRDVVIGKVKNVQFTDDLSHVMVEAQLNKDMESLLS
;
A
#
# COMPACT_ATOMS: atom_id res chain seq x y z
N MET A 1 33.00 -64.71 -17.33
CA MET A 1 31.90 -63.90 -16.75
C MET A 1 32.44 -62.79 -15.83
N LYS A 2 33.54 -62.09 -16.18
CA LYS A 2 34.11 -60.98 -15.40
C LYS A 2 34.38 -59.76 -16.27
N GLU A 3 34.77 -60.00 -17.53
CA GLU A 3 34.96 -58.97 -18.57
C GLU A 3 33.72 -58.13 -18.92
N GLN A 4 32.51 -58.55 -18.53
CA GLN A 4 31.30 -57.76 -18.80
C GLN A 4 30.99 -56.74 -17.69
N ASN A 5 31.55 -56.92 -16.49
CA ASN A 5 31.37 -56.01 -15.35
C ASN A 5 32.33 -54.81 -15.42
N ASP A 6 33.55 -55.01 -15.92
CA ASP A 6 34.56 -53.95 -16.06
C ASP A 6 34.14 -52.89 -17.10
N ARG A 7 33.26 -53.26 -18.04
CA ARG A 7 32.69 -52.36 -19.07
C ARG A 7 31.60 -51.42 -18.56
N LEU A 8 31.11 -51.61 -17.34
CA LEU A 8 30.11 -50.75 -16.71
C LEU A 8 30.75 -49.65 -15.83
N GLU A 9 32.06 -49.75 -15.55
CA GLU A 9 32.83 -48.77 -14.78
C GLU A 9 33.52 -47.70 -15.67
N GLU A 10 33.57 -47.90 -17.00
CA GLU A 10 34.02 -46.91 -17.98
C GLU A 10 32.87 -46.08 -18.58
N LEU A 11 31.79 -45.89 -17.83
CA LEU A 11 30.84 -44.84 -18.20
C LEU A 11 31.47 -43.51 -17.77
N PRO A 12 31.59 -42.51 -18.66
CA PRO A 12 31.89 -41.17 -18.19
C PRO A 12 30.79 -40.82 -17.20
N GLU A 13 31.15 -40.71 -15.90
CA GLU A 13 30.24 -40.15 -14.91
C GLU A 13 29.68 -38.89 -15.54
N ALA A 14 28.35 -38.84 -15.68
CA ALA A 14 27.70 -37.64 -16.13
C ALA A 14 28.08 -36.59 -15.10
N LEU A 15 29.09 -35.78 -15.44
CA LEU A 15 29.36 -34.51 -14.81
C LEU A 15 28.06 -33.76 -15.01
N VAL A 16 27.17 -33.86 -14.02
CA VAL A 16 26.05 -32.98 -13.86
C VAL A 16 26.71 -31.62 -13.80
N ALA A 17 26.79 -30.96 -14.95
CA ALA A 17 26.96 -29.54 -15.01
C ALA A 17 25.82 -29.03 -14.15
N ALA A 18 26.13 -28.71 -12.89
CA ALA A 18 25.23 -28.03 -12.01
C ALA A 18 25.00 -26.71 -12.73
N ASP A 19 23.94 -26.69 -13.52
CA ASP A 19 23.58 -25.60 -14.39
C ASP A 19 23.44 -24.41 -13.46
N HIS A 20 24.42 -23.52 -13.49
CA HIS A 20 24.45 -22.37 -12.62
C HIS A 20 23.14 -21.65 -12.90
N PRO A 21 22.20 -21.55 -11.94
CA PRO A 21 21.00 -20.81 -12.18
C PRO A 21 21.46 -19.36 -12.27
N GLY A 22 21.72 -18.90 -13.50
CA GLY A 22 22.04 -17.52 -13.78
C GLY A 22 20.86 -16.75 -13.23
N PHE A 23 21.04 -16.16 -12.05
CA PHE A 23 19.98 -15.52 -11.32
C PHE A 23 19.54 -14.37 -12.20
N SER A 24 18.44 -14.66 -12.89
CA SER A 24 18.13 -14.04 -14.15
C SER A 24 17.85 -12.58 -13.87
N PHE A 25 18.55 -11.68 -14.55
CA PHE A 25 18.21 -10.25 -14.51
C PHE A 25 16.71 -10.02 -14.84
N VAL A 26 16.07 -10.98 -15.51
CA VAL A 26 14.61 -11.04 -15.72
C VAL A 26 13.81 -11.02 -14.41
N TRP A 27 14.35 -11.56 -13.30
CA TRP A 27 13.72 -11.52 -11.97
C TRP A 27 13.81 -10.16 -11.27
N LEU A 28 14.62 -9.23 -11.81
CA LEU A 28 14.62 -7.84 -11.35
C LEU A 28 13.29 -7.15 -11.68
N VAL A 29 12.67 -7.49 -12.81
CA VAL A 29 11.37 -6.91 -13.23
C VAL A 29 10.26 -7.20 -12.21
N PRO A 30 9.98 -8.46 -11.80
CA PRO A 30 8.98 -8.73 -10.77
C PRO A 30 9.36 -8.15 -9.41
N LEU A 31 10.65 -8.09 -9.06
CA LEU A 31 11.10 -7.45 -7.82
C LEU A 31 10.79 -5.94 -7.82
N VAL A 32 11.09 -5.24 -8.91
CA VAL A 32 10.79 -3.81 -9.07
C VAL A 32 9.28 -3.57 -9.07
N ALA A 33 8.50 -4.40 -9.77
CA ALA A 33 7.05 -4.31 -9.75
C ALA A 33 6.48 -4.50 -8.33
N LEU A 34 7.01 -5.45 -7.57
CA LEU A 34 6.66 -5.67 -6.16
C LEU A 34 6.95 -4.43 -5.30
N ILE A 35 8.15 -3.84 -5.45
CA ILE A 35 8.54 -2.63 -4.72
C ILE A 35 7.61 -1.47 -5.04
N ILE A 36 7.29 -1.24 -6.32
CA ILE A 36 6.36 -0.18 -6.74
C ILE A 36 4.97 -0.40 -6.11
N GLY A 37 4.45 -1.63 -6.15
CA GLY A 37 3.16 -1.95 -5.52
C GLY A 37 3.15 -1.65 -4.02
N ILE A 38 4.20 -2.07 -3.31
CA ILE A 38 4.38 -1.79 -1.89
C ILE A 38 4.43 -0.27 -1.64
N VAL A 39 5.23 0.47 -2.42
CA VAL A 39 5.35 1.93 -2.30
C VAL A 39 4.01 2.62 -2.53
N LEU A 40 3.20 2.18 -3.49
CA LEU A 40 1.87 2.74 -3.73
C LEU A 40 0.92 2.51 -2.56
N ILE A 41 0.92 1.30 -1.99
CA ILE A 41 0.13 0.98 -0.79
C ILE A 41 0.56 1.84 0.38
N TYR A 42 1.87 1.97 0.62
CA TYR A 42 2.39 2.83 1.69
C TYR A 42 2.14 4.31 1.43
N LYS A 43 2.21 4.79 0.18
CA LYS A 43 1.89 6.18 -0.17
C LYS A 43 0.43 6.48 0.06
N GLU A 44 -0.47 5.58 -0.33
CA GLU A 44 -1.90 5.72 -0.03
C GLU A 44 -2.09 5.83 1.49
N TYR A 45 -1.51 4.90 2.25
CA TYR A 45 -1.62 4.90 3.72
C TYR A 45 -0.99 6.12 4.41
N SER A 46 0.10 6.68 3.86
CA SER A 46 0.85 7.80 4.46
C SER A 46 0.41 9.18 3.98
N SER A 47 -0.30 9.25 2.84
CA SER A 47 -0.89 10.48 2.29
C SER A 47 -2.29 10.76 2.82
N LEU A 48 -2.96 9.73 3.34
CA LEU A 48 -4.14 9.86 4.18
C LEU A 48 -3.70 10.54 5.49
N GLY A 49 -3.74 11.87 5.53
CA GLY A 49 -3.55 12.62 6.78
C GLY A 49 -4.62 12.24 7.82
N PRO A 50 -4.45 12.65 9.09
CA PRO A 50 -5.29 12.20 10.20
C PRO A 50 -6.78 12.42 9.88
N SER A 51 -7.56 11.34 9.99
CA SER A 51 -9.02 11.39 9.85
C SER A 51 -9.62 11.84 11.18
N VAL A 52 -10.40 12.93 11.15
CA VAL A 52 -11.07 13.49 12.32
C VAL A 52 -12.57 13.28 12.15
N GLU A 53 -13.19 12.70 13.17
CA GLU A 53 -14.64 12.56 13.24
C GLU A 53 -15.26 13.75 13.98
N ILE A 54 -16.16 14.46 13.31
CA ILE A 54 -16.88 15.58 13.89
C ILE A 54 -18.36 15.25 13.93
N ARG A 55 -18.96 15.32 15.13
CA ARG A 55 -20.39 15.11 15.34
C ARG A 55 -21.15 16.42 15.11
N PHE A 56 -22.09 16.40 14.18
CA PHE A 56 -22.99 17.51 13.89
C PHE A 56 -24.45 17.10 14.12
N GLN A 57 -25.32 18.07 14.38
CA GLN A 57 -26.77 17.83 14.47
C GLN A 57 -27.41 17.62 13.08
N SER A 58 -26.85 18.25 12.04
CA SER A 58 -27.26 18.09 10.65
C SER A 58 -26.05 18.36 9.74
N ALA A 59 -26.00 17.70 8.59
CA ALA A 59 -24.98 17.90 7.56
C ALA A 59 -25.57 18.46 6.25
N GLU A 60 -26.67 19.21 6.36
CA GLU A 60 -27.33 19.83 5.21
C GLU A 60 -26.36 20.78 4.48
N GLY A 61 -26.17 20.54 3.18
CA GLY A 61 -25.21 21.29 2.36
C GLY A 61 -23.75 20.81 2.44
N ILE A 62 -23.45 19.75 3.19
CA ILE A 62 -22.12 19.14 3.23
C ILE A 62 -22.05 17.99 2.22
N GLU A 63 -21.26 18.18 1.17
CA GLU A 63 -20.98 17.14 0.18
C GLU A 63 -19.60 16.51 0.42
N PRO A 64 -19.50 15.16 0.53
CA PRO A 64 -18.24 14.45 0.58
C PRO A 64 -17.32 14.80 -0.61
N ASN A 65 -16.03 14.94 -0.35
CA ASN A 65 -14.96 15.30 -1.29
C ASN A 65 -15.07 16.69 -1.94
N LYS A 66 -16.14 17.45 -1.66
CA LYS A 66 -16.38 18.79 -2.23
C LYS A 66 -16.28 19.89 -1.19
N THR A 67 -16.62 19.60 0.05
CA THR A 67 -16.60 20.57 1.15
C THR A 67 -15.19 20.68 1.73
N GLU A 68 -14.61 21.88 1.65
CA GLU A 68 -13.30 22.20 2.21
C GLU A 68 -13.41 22.58 3.68
N ILE A 69 -12.44 22.15 4.48
CA ILE A 69 -12.34 22.51 5.89
C ILE A 69 -11.31 23.63 6.00
N LYS A 70 -11.72 24.75 6.59
CA LYS A 70 -10.87 25.94 6.75
C LYS A 70 -10.69 26.31 8.21
N TYR A 71 -9.47 26.68 8.59
CA TYR A 71 -9.16 27.29 9.88
C TYR A 71 -8.40 28.58 9.65
N ARG A 72 -8.90 29.69 10.19
CA ARG A 72 -8.31 31.04 10.01
C ARG A 72 -8.01 31.37 8.54
N ASP A 73 -9.00 31.16 7.67
CA ASP A 73 -8.92 31.40 6.21
C ASP A 73 -7.99 30.45 5.42
N VAL A 74 -7.29 29.53 6.10
CA VAL A 74 -6.43 28.53 5.45
C VAL A 74 -7.20 27.24 5.24
N VAL A 75 -7.07 26.62 4.06
CA VAL A 75 -7.62 25.28 3.77
C VAL A 75 -6.76 24.22 4.46
N ILE A 76 -7.38 23.43 5.32
CA ILE A 76 -6.69 22.49 6.21
C ILE A 76 -7.02 21.03 5.90
N GLY A 77 -8.01 20.80 5.04
CA GLY A 77 -8.49 19.47 4.71
C GLY A 77 -9.78 19.49 3.91
N LYS A 78 -10.38 18.31 3.73
CA LYS A 78 -11.65 18.12 3.03
C LYS A 78 -12.50 17.09 3.76
N VAL A 79 -13.82 17.22 3.62
CA VAL A 79 -14.75 16.20 4.10
C VAL A 79 -14.58 14.94 3.25
N LYS A 80 -14.31 13.79 3.87
CA LYS A 80 -14.15 12.50 3.19
C LYS A 80 -15.45 11.74 3.12
N ASN A 81 -16.21 11.71 4.22
CA ASN A 81 -17.44 10.94 4.34
C ASN A 81 -18.45 11.62 5.28
N VAL A 82 -19.74 11.35 5.08
CA VAL A 82 -20.84 11.84 5.90
C VAL A 82 -21.78 10.68 6.16
N GLN A 83 -21.95 10.30 7.42
CA GLN A 83 -22.77 9.16 7.83
C GLN A 83 -23.67 9.54 9.00
N PHE A 84 -24.85 8.94 9.12
CA PHE A 84 -25.65 9.08 10.35
C PHE A 84 -25.06 8.19 11.44
N THR A 85 -25.22 8.61 12.70
CA THR A 85 -24.95 7.74 13.85
C THR A 85 -25.98 6.59 13.89
N ASP A 86 -25.65 5.50 14.60
CA ASP A 86 -26.52 4.31 14.67
C ASP A 86 -27.94 4.61 15.19
N ASP A 87 -28.06 5.67 15.99
CA ASP A 87 -29.33 6.16 16.56
C ASP A 87 -30.02 7.23 15.69
N LEU A 88 -29.48 7.53 14.49
CA LEU A 88 -29.97 8.50 13.51
C LEU A 88 -30.17 9.93 14.05
N SER A 89 -29.71 10.21 15.27
CA SER A 89 -29.96 11.48 15.94
C SER A 89 -28.88 12.52 15.64
N HIS A 90 -27.71 12.07 15.16
CA HIS A 90 -26.58 12.91 14.80
C HIS A 90 -25.99 12.48 13.45
N VAL A 91 -25.23 13.38 12.86
CA VAL A 91 -24.43 13.11 11.67
C VAL A 91 -22.96 13.09 12.05
N MET A 92 -22.30 11.98 11.74
CA MET A 92 -20.86 11.81 11.80
C MET A 92 -20.23 12.26 10.49
N VAL A 93 -19.43 13.32 10.54
CA VAL A 93 -18.66 13.80 9.40
C VAL A 93 -17.21 13.38 9.58
N GLU A 94 -16.72 12.58 8.65
CA GLU A 94 -15.33 12.17 8.59
C GLU A 94 -14.55 13.16 7.73
N ALA A 95 -13.57 13.83 8.34
CA ALA A 95 -12.76 14.88 7.75
C ALA A 95 -11.31 14.41 7.58
N GLN A 96 -10.75 14.55 6.39
CA GLN A 96 -9.33 14.29 6.15
C GLN A 96 -8.54 15.59 6.17
N LEU A 97 -7.66 15.72 7.15
CA LEU A 97 -6.75 16.86 7.27
C LEU A 97 -5.47 16.65 6.45
N ASN A 98 -4.85 17.74 6.01
CA ASN A 98 -3.55 17.68 5.34
C ASN A 98 -2.43 17.37 6.34
N LYS A 99 -1.47 16.53 5.91
CA LYS A 99 -0.33 16.06 6.72
C LYS A 99 0.55 17.20 7.25
N ASP A 100 0.53 18.36 6.60
CA ASP A 100 1.32 19.55 6.96
C ASP A 100 0.89 20.22 8.29
N MET A 101 -0.22 19.79 8.89
CA MET A 101 -0.73 20.34 10.16
C MET A 101 0.05 19.94 11.41
N GLU A 102 0.87 18.88 11.36
CA GLU A 102 1.78 18.53 12.46
C GLU A 102 2.81 19.63 12.74
N SER A 103 3.15 20.47 11.74
CA SER A 103 4.09 21.57 11.90
C SER A 103 3.51 22.81 12.62
N LEU A 104 2.20 22.89 12.84
CA LEU A 104 1.55 24.05 13.49
C LEU A 104 1.25 23.84 14.98
N LEU A 105 1.59 22.66 15.53
CA LEU A 105 1.40 22.30 16.93
C LEU A 105 2.71 22.32 17.75
N SER A 106 3.85 22.71 17.16
CA SER A 106 5.15 22.85 17.84
C SER A 106 5.44 24.27 18.30
#